data_AF-M5U820-F1
#
_entry.id   AF-M5U820-F1
#
_cell.length_a   1.000
_cell.length_b   1.000
_cell.length_c   1.000
_cell.angle_alpha   90.00
_cell.angle_beta   90.00
_cell.angle_gamma   90.00
#
_symmetry.space_group_name_H-M   'P 1'
#
loop_
_entity.id
_entity.type
_entity.pdbx_description
1 polymer ?
#
loop_
_entity_poly.entity_id
_entity_poly.type
_entity_poly.pdbx_seq_one_letter_code
_entity_poly.pdbx_strand_id
1 'polypeptide(L)'
;MESQPRSKRRLLARIAGVVVASIAIMCFVPTLRLDSSMADAITPGMSVRDATQIVGSAPGWYDGVVVIRDALMPSTKGGGVDWASTSGQLMLDLDANERVITAQFRANNTGVSVPLFVWERTIGRWL
;
A
#
# COMPACT_ATOMS: atom_id res chain seq x y z
N MET A 1 -2.05 44.51 28.93
CA MET A 1 -1.85 43.14 29.48
C MET A 1 -3.23 42.57 29.75
N GLU A 2 -3.69 41.43 29.26
CA GLU A 2 -3.13 40.39 28.41
C GLU A 2 -4.32 39.49 28.02
N SER A 3 -4.94 39.69 26.85
CA SER A 3 -6.13 38.94 26.42
C SER A 3 -5.77 37.60 25.74
N GLN A 4 -4.78 36.89 26.30
CA GLN A 4 -4.10 35.74 25.67
C GLN A 4 -4.61 34.30 25.93
N PRO A 5 -5.66 33.96 26.72
CA PRO A 5 -5.95 32.56 27.00
C PRO A 5 -6.90 31.85 26.00
N ARG A 6 -7.75 32.58 25.27
CA ARG A 6 -8.77 31.95 24.40
C ARG A 6 -8.24 31.46 23.05
N SER A 7 -7.23 32.14 22.47
CA SER A 7 -6.67 31.71 21.17
C SER A 7 -5.79 30.47 21.30
N LYS A 8 -4.99 30.36 22.39
CA LYS A 8 -4.13 29.19 22.66
C LYS A 8 -4.95 27.91 22.84
N ARG A 9 -6.06 27.98 23.59
CA ARG A 9 -6.97 26.83 23.76
C ARG A 9 -7.61 26.40 22.43
N ARG A 10 -7.99 27.34 21.57
CA ARG A 10 -8.52 27.05 20.23
C ARG A 10 -7.46 26.45 19.30
N LEU A 11 -6.23 26.93 19.37
CA LEU A 11 -5.11 26.39 18.60
C LEU A 11 -4.78 24.96 19.03
N LEU A 12 -4.68 24.72 20.34
CA LEU A 12 -4.45 23.37 20.89
C LEU A 12 -5.57 22.41 20.52
N ALA A 13 -6.84 22.83 20.58
CA ALA A 13 -7.97 22.00 20.16
C ALA A 13 -7.91 21.64 18.67
N ARG A 14 -7.46 22.55 17.80
CA ARG A 14 -7.26 22.27 16.37
C ARG A 14 -6.13 21.28 16.14
N ILE A 15 -4.99 21.47 16.81
CA ILE A 15 -3.86 20.54 16.72
C ILE A 15 -4.28 19.14 17.19
N ALA A 16 -4.95 19.05 18.35
CA ALA A 16 -5.48 17.79 18.85
C ALA A 16 -6.49 17.15 17.88
N GLY A 17 -7.38 17.94 17.29
CA GLY A 17 -8.33 17.48 16.28
C GLY A 17 -7.64 16.90 15.04
N VAL A 18 -6.60 17.57 14.53
CA VAL A 18 -5.80 17.07 13.39
C VAL A 18 -5.08 15.78 13.77
N VAL A 19 -4.43 15.72 14.94
CA VAL A 19 -3.71 14.52 15.40
C VAL A 19 -4.67 13.33 15.54
N VAL A 20 -5.83 13.53 16.18
CA VAL A 20 -6.83 12.47 16.34
C VAL A 20 -7.39 12.02 14.99
N ALA A 21 -7.66 12.96 14.07
CA ALA A 21 -8.11 12.62 12.72
C ALA A 21 -7.06 11.83 11.94
N SER A 22 -5.78 12.22 12.03
CA SER A 22 -4.67 11.49 11.39
C SER A 22 -4.52 10.08 11.97
N ILE A 23 -4.59 9.92 13.30
CA ILE A 23 -4.54 8.60 13.94
C ILE A 23 -5.74 7.74 13.52
N ALA A 24 -6.95 8.32 13.51
CA ALA A 24 -8.14 7.60 13.07
C ALA A 24 -8.00 7.12 11.62
N ILE A 25 -7.50 7.96 10.70
CA ILE A 25 -7.23 7.59 9.31
C ILE A 25 -6.22 6.44 9.24
N MET A 26 -5.16 6.46 10.06
CA MET A 26 -4.15 5.40 10.12
C MET A 26 -4.73 4.06 10.62
N CYS A 27 -5.72 4.08 11.52
CA CYS A 27 -6.37 2.85 12.01
C CYS A 27 -7.30 2.19 10.97
N PHE A 28 -7.75 2.90 9.94
CA PHE A 28 -8.62 2.36 8.88
C PHE A 28 -7.85 1.98 7.60
N VAL A 29 -6.51 2.00 7.64
CA VAL A 29 -5.70 1.57 6.51
C VAL A 29 -5.76 0.05 6.42
N PRO A 30 -6.19 -0.52 5.28
CA PRO A 30 -6.13 -1.96 5.11
C PRO A 30 -4.67 -2.39 5.21
N THR A 31 -4.40 -3.31 6.13
CA THR A 31 -3.08 -3.88 6.32
C THR A 31 -3.01 -5.26 5.70
N LEU A 32 -1.94 -5.55 4.96
CA LEU A 32 -1.75 -6.84 4.32
C LEU A 32 -0.40 -7.41 4.73
N ARG A 33 -0.42 -8.57 5.39
CA ARG A 33 0.81 -9.30 5.72
C ARG A 33 1.11 -10.27 4.60
N LEU A 34 2.05 -9.90 3.75
CA LEU A 34 2.60 -10.76 2.70
C LEU A 34 3.77 -11.58 3.26
N ASP A 35 3.85 -12.84 2.86
CA ASP A 35 4.98 -13.72 3.13
C ASP A 35 5.30 -14.61 1.92
N SER A 36 6.40 -15.35 1.99
CA SER A 36 6.84 -16.22 0.90
C SER A 36 5.88 -17.39 0.64
N SER A 37 5.15 -17.86 1.66
CA SER A 37 4.24 -18.99 1.51
C SER A 37 3.06 -18.67 0.58
N MET A 38 2.65 -17.40 0.52
CA MET A 38 1.65 -16.95 -0.45
C MET A 38 2.16 -17.06 -1.89
N ALA A 39 3.44 -16.76 -2.15
CA ALA A 39 4.02 -16.93 -3.47
C ALA A 39 4.15 -18.41 -3.83
N ASP A 40 4.57 -19.25 -2.88
CA ASP A 40 4.72 -20.69 -3.07
C ASP A 40 3.36 -21.38 -3.36
N ALA A 41 2.27 -20.83 -2.83
CA ALA A 41 0.92 -21.32 -3.07
C ALA A 41 0.37 -20.93 -4.46
N ILE A 42 0.93 -19.90 -5.11
CA ILE A 42 0.49 -19.44 -6.44
C ILE A 42 1.31 -20.16 -7.51
N THR A 43 0.65 -20.99 -8.31
CA THR A 43 1.31 -21.80 -9.34
C THR A 43 1.07 -21.26 -10.75
N PRO A 44 1.97 -21.57 -11.71
CA PRO A 44 1.77 -21.21 -13.10
C PRO A 44 0.46 -21.76 -13.66
N GLY A 45 -0.25 -20.95 -14.46
CA GLY A 45 -1.56 -21.25 -15.04
C GLY A 45 -2.77 -20.80 -14.19
N MET A 46 -2.56 -20.43 -12.92
CA MET A 46 -3.63 -19.86 -12.09
C MET A 46 -4.16 -18.56 -12.68
N SER A 47 -5.44 -18.26 -12.43
CA SER A 47 -6.00 -16.95 -12.73
C SER A 47 -5.60 -15.92 -11.66
N VAL A 48 -5.62 -14.64 -12.03
CA VAL A 48 -5.45 -13.54 -11.06
C VAL A 48 -6.49 -13.59 -9.94
N ARG A 49 -7.70 -14.07 -10.24
CA ARG A 49 -8.77 -14.22 -9.24
C ARG A 49 -8.40 -15.27 -8.18
N ASP A 50 -7.86 -16.42 -8.59
CA ASP A 50 -7.48 -17.48 -7.66
C ASP A 50 -6.28 -17.03 -6.81
N ALA A 51 -5.30 -16.36 -7.43
CA ALA A 51 -4.19 -15.74 -6.70
C ALA A 51 -4.68 -14.69 -5.68
N THR A 52 -5.69 -13.88 -6.06
CA THR A 52 -6.32 -12.90 -5.15
C THR A 52 -6.99 -13.58 -3.96
N GLN A 53 -7.55 -14.78 -4.13
CA GLN A 53 -8.13 -15.54 -3.02
C GLN A 53 -7.05 -16.07 -2.06
N ILE A 54 -5.90 -16.50 -2.58
CA ILE A 54 -4.74 -16.91 -1.76
C ILE A 54 -4.24 -15.75 -0.92
N VAL A 55 -4.07 -14.58 -1.53
CA VAL A 55 -3.59 -13.38 -0.83
C VAL A 55 -4.65 -12.79 0.11
N GLY A 56 -5.94 -13.05 -0.16
CA GLY A 56 -7.06 -12.60 0.66
C GLY A 56 -7.38 -11.11 0.49
N SER A 57 -6.84 -10.43 -0.52
CA SER A 57 -7.06 -9.02 -0.79
C SER A 57 -6.79 -8.69 -2.26
N ALA A 58 -7.44 -7.66 -2.79
CA ALA A 58 -7.24 -7.23 -4.18
C ALA A 58 -5.79 -6.75 -4.42
N PRO A 59 -5.27 -6.80 -5.65
CA PRO A 59 -3.96 -6.22 -5.96
C PRO A 59 -3.89 -4.73 -5.61
N GLY A 60 -2.72 -4.27 -5.15
CA GLY A 60 -2.51 -2.86 -4.79
C GLY A 60 -1.53 -2.64 -3.64
N TRP A 61 -1.54 -1.42 -3.10
CA TRP A 61 -0.61 -0.98 -2.07
C TRP A 61 -1.29 -0.86 -0.71
N TYR A 62 -0.61 -1.40 0.29
CA TYR A 62 -1.07 -1.57 1.68
C TYR A 62 -0.08 -0.91 2.65
N ASP A 63 -0.50 -0.68 3.88
CA ASP A 63 0.33 -0.13 4.96
C ASP A 63 1.01 1.23 4.66
N GLY A 64 0.50 1.98 3.68
CA GLY A 64 1.13 3.24 3.24
C GLY A 64 2.47 3.10 2.54
N VAL A 65 2.72 1.92 1.98
CA VAL A 65 3.81 1.67 1.06
C VAL A 65 3.52 2.30 -0.29
N VAL A 66 4.54 2.94 -0.88
CA VAL A 66 4.57 3.27 -2.30
C VAL A 66 5.75 2.53 -2.88
N VAL A 67 5.51 1.72 -3.91
CA VAL A 67 6.59 1.01 -4.59
C VAL A 67 7.36 2.03 -5.44
N ILE A 68 8.53 2.46 -4.95
CA ILE A 68 9.50 3.15 -5.80
C ILE A 68 10.01 2.07 -6.75
N ARG A 69 9.42 2.01 -7.95
CA ARG A 69 9.92 1.14 -9.01
C ARG A 69 11.31 1.64 -9.36
N ASP A 70 12.32 0.97 -8.83
CA ASP A 70 13.71 1.27 -9.14
C ASP A 70 13.85 1.28 -10.66
N ALA A 71 14.40 2.36 -11.20
CA ALA A 71 14.57 2.59 -12.64
C ALA A 71 15.46 1.52 -13.33
N LEU A 72 16.04 0.60 -12.54
CA LEU A 72 16.87 -0.52 -12.97
C LEU A 72 16.08 -1.83 -13.16
N MET A 73 14.79 -1.88 -12.82
CA MET A 73 13.96 -3.03 -13.21
C MET A 73 13.74 -2.99 -14.73
N PRO A 74 14.11 -4.05 -15.47
CA PRO A 74 13.78 -4.12 -16.88
C PRO A 74 12.28 -3.92 -17.01
N SER A 75 11.89 -2.87 -17.72
CA SER A 75 10.52 -2.57 -18.09
C SER A 75 10.03 -3.56 -19.15
N THR A 76 10.32 -4.85 -18.98
CA THR A 76 9.92 -5.92 -19.88
C THR A 76 8.43 -6.15 -19.73
N LYS A 77 7.68 -5.25 -20.38
CA LYS A 77 6.40 -5.41 -21.05
C LYS A 77 5.52 -6.56 -20.56
N GLY A 78 4.46 -6.18 -19.85
CA GLY A 78 3.29 -6.99 -19.57
C GLY A 78 2.76 -6.60 -18.21
N GLY A 79 1.48 -6.24 -18.11
CA GLY A 79 0.86 -5.76 -16.89
C GLY A 79 0.84 -6.82 -15.79
N GLY A 80 1.93 -6.92 -15.04
CA GLY A 80 2.01 -7.77 -13.86
C GLY A 80 1.05 -7.28 -12.78
N VAL A 81 0.63 -8.21 -11.94
CA VAL A 81 -0.25 -7.95 -10.80
C VAL A 81 0.60 -7.98 -9.54
N ASP A 82 0.56 -6.91 -8.74
CA ASP A 82 1.34 -6.82 -7.52
C ASP A 82 0.54 -6.46 -6.27
N TRP A 83 0.99 -7.01 -5.14
CA TRP A 83 0.62 -6.59 -3.80
C TRP A 83 1.86 -6.06 -3.13
N ALA A 84 1.79 -4.86 -2.56
CA ALA A 84 2.90 -4.27 -1.84
C ALA A 84 2.45 -3.87 -0.43
N SER A 85 3.24 -4.24 0.57
CA SER A 85 3.00 -3.89 1.96
C SER A 85 4.33 -3.71 2.70
N THR A 86 4.26 -3.38 3.98
CA THR A 86 5.48 -3.21 4.80
C THR A 86 6.27 -4.50 4.98
N SER A 87 5.63 -5.66 4.82
CA SER A 87 6.32 -6.96 4.91
C SER A 87 7.03 -7.36 3.61
N GLY A 88 6.69 -6.74 2.49
CA GLY A 88 7.32 -6.99 1.21
C GLY A 88 6.43 -6.71 0.01
N GLN A 89 6.82 -7.24 -1.15
CA GLN A 89 6.06 -7.16 -2.38
C GLN A 89 5.90 -8.57 -2.97
N LEU A 90 4.67 -8.91 -3.36
CA LEU A 90 4.34 -10.09 -4.14
C LEU A 90 4.02 -9.64 -5.57
N MET A 91 4.73 -10.18 -6.55
CA MET A 91 4.58 -9.83 -7.97
C MET A 91 4.24 -11.08 -8.77
N LEU A 92 3.27 -10.94 -9.67
CA LEU A 92 2.89 -11.96 -10.64
C LEU A 92 3.21 -11.46 -12.04
N ASP A 93 3.96 -12.25 -12.79
CA ASP A 93 4.08 -12.09 -14.23
C ASP A 93 2.98 -12.90 -14.90
N LEU A 94 2.28 -12.29 -15.85
CA LEU A 94 1.13 -12.88 -16.52
C LEU A 94 1.43 -13.15 -18.00
N ASP A 95 0.80 -14.19 -18.55
CA ASP A 95 0.78 -14.47 -19.98
C ASP A 95 -0.25 -13.60 -20.71
N ALA A 96 -0.32 -13.75 -22.03
CA ALA A 96 -1.27 -13.02 -22.86
C ALA A 96 -2.75 -13.33 -22.55
N ASN A 97 -3.04 -14.38 -21.78
CA ASN A 97 -4.38 -14.79 -21.37
C ASN A 97 -4.67 -14.47 -19.88
N GLU A 98 -3.87 -13.59 -19.27
CA GLU A 98 -3.98 -13.21 -17.86
C GLU A 98 -3.79 -14.39 -16.88
N ARG A 99 -2.98 -15.38 -17.26
CA ARG A 99 -2.59 -16.50 -16.42
C ARG A 99 -1.21 -16.29 -15.83
N VAL A 100 -1.03 -16.72 -14.59
CA VAL A 100 0.27 -16.60 -13.91
C VAL A 100 1.33 -17.42 -14.65
N ILE A 101 2.45 -16.80 -14.99
CA ILE A 101 3.67 -17.46 -15.47
C ILE A 101 4.59 -17.70 -14.28
N THR A 102 4.81 -16.67 -13.46
CA THR A 102 5.64 -16.75 -12.25
C THR A 102 5.09 -15.88 -11.13
N ALA A 103 5.26 -16.33 -9.89
CA ALA A 103 5.01 -15.56 -8.68
C ALA A 103 6.33 -15.35 -7.92
N GLN A 104 6.58 -14.12 -7.46
CA GLN A 104 7.80 -13.78 -6.72
C GLN A 104 7.45 -12.95 -5.48
N PHE A 105 7.95 -13.36 -4.31
CA PHE A 105 7.91 -12.55 -3.10
C PHE A 105 9.28 -11.92 -2.82
N ARG A 106 9.28 -10.64 -2.48
CA ARG A 106 10.48 -9.88 -2.08
C ARG A 106 10.23 -9.21 -0.75
N ALA A 107 10.92 -9.66 0.29
CA ALA A 107 10.87 -9.01 1.60
C ALA A 107 11.57 -7.63 1.56
N ASN A 108 11.05 -6.66 2.30
CA ASN A 108 11.73 -5.42 2.68
C ASN A 108 12.23 -4.48 1.55
N ASN A 109 11.68 -4.57 0.32
CA ASN A 109 12.05 -3.69 -0.80
C ASN A 109 11.07 -2.53 -1.04
N THR A 110 10.20 -2.26 -0.06
CA THR A 110 9.11 -1.29 -0.20
C THR A 110 9.41 -0.02 0.60
N GLY A 111 9.59 1.10 -0.11
CA GLY A 111 9.74 2.40 0.51
C GLY A 111 8.45 2.83 1.22
N VAL A 112 8.54 3.08 2.52
CA VAL A 112 7.41 3.66 3.29
C VAL A 112 7.43 5.17 3.08
N SER A 113 6.43 5.71 2.39
CA SER A 113 6.24 7.17 2.28
C SER A 113 4.93 7.57 2.94
N VAL A 114 4.95 7.64 4.27
CA VAL A 114 3.83 8.12 5.09
C VAL A 114 3.28 9.47 4.57
N PRO A 115 4.11 10.45 4.13
CA PRO A 115 3.59 11.71 3.59
C PRO A 115 2.81 11.53 2.27
N LEU A 116 3.29 10.67 1.35
CA LEU A 116 2.59 10.41 0.08
C LEU A 116 1.30 9.64 0.32
N PHE A 117 1.34 8.66 1.23
CA PHE A 117 0.18 7.88 1.63
C PHE A 117 -0.93 8.76 2.21
N VAL A 118 -0.57 9.67 3.13
CA VAL A 118 -1.53 10.63 3.70
C VAL A 118 -2.06 11.55 2.61
N TRP A 119 -1.21 12.06 1.71
CA TRP A 119 -1.61 12.92 0.59
C TRP A 119 -2.62 12.25 -0.37
N GLU A 120 -2.35 11.06 -0.88
CA GLU A 120 -3.24 10.37 -1.82
C GLU A 120 -4.62 10.09 -1.21
N ARG A 121 -4.66 9.69 0.07
CA ARG A 121 -5.92 9.33 0.74
C ARG A 121 -6.73 10.54 1.20
N THR A 122 -6.08 11.65 1.55
CA THR A 122 -6.78 12.86 2.04
C THR A 122 -7.10 13.86 0.94
N ILE A 123 -6.22 14.00 -0.05
CA ILE A 123 -6.30 15.04 -1.07
C ILE A 123 -6.43 14.42 -2.47
N GLY A 124 -5.62 13.41 -2.80
CA GLY A 124 -5.61 12.80 -4.13
C GLY A 124 -6.91 12.10 -4.55
N ARG A 125 -7.70 11.57 -3.61
CA ARG A 125 -9.00 10.94 -3.93
C ARG A 125 -10.08 11.94 -4.41
N TRP A 126 -9.89 13.23 -4.17
CA TRP A 126 -10.88 14.29 -4.45
C TRP A 126 -10.46 15.25 -5.57
N LEU A 127 -9.29 15.06 -6.16
CA LEU A 127 -8.78 15.78 -7.33
C LEU A 127 -8.87 14.88 -8.56
#